data_AF-A0A183HV43-F1
#
_entry.id   AF-A0A183HV43-F1
#
_cell.length_a   1.000
_cell.length_b   1.000
_cell.length_c   1.000
_cell.angle_alpha   90.00
_cell.angle_beta   90.00
_cell.angle_gamma   90.00
#
_symmetry.space_group_name_H-M   'P 1'
#
loop_
_entity.id
_entity.type
_entity.pdbx_description
1 polymer ?
#
loop_
_entity_poly.entity_id
_entity_poly.type
_entity_poly.pdbx_seq_one_letter_code
_entity_poly.pdbx_strand_id
1 'polypeptide(L)' 'MELKKICVGRLGGAVLTTMLKRCNLASLLALPENADTTYFCDLHKRYYPKIEAMTLLSSLFTEMEQIEIFHKRIS' A
#
# COMPACT_ATOMS: atom_id res chain seq x y z
N MET A 1 -7.09 3.31 -9.72
CA MET A 1 -7.40 4.65 -9.13
C MET A 1 -7.87 4.57 -7.67
N GLU A 2 -8.73 3.62 -7.28
CA GLU A 2 -9.29 3.54 -5.92
C GLU A 2 -8.27 3.16 -4.82
N LEU A 3 -7.32 2.27 -5.08
CA LEU A 3 -6.30 1.88 -4.09
C LEU A 3 -5.52 3.10 -3.57
N LYS A 4 -5.15 4.03 -4.46
CA LYS A 4 -4.44 5.26 -4.07
C LYS A 4 -5.28 6.12 -3.12
N LYS A 5 -6.60 6.21 -3.34
CA LYS A 5 -7.53 6.94 -2.46
C LYS A 5 -7.69 6.26 -1.11
N ILE A 6 -7.78 4.94 -1.09
CA ILE A 6 -7.88 4.13 0.15
C ILE A 6 -6.64 4.35 1.02
N CYS A 7 -5.44 4.29 0.43
CA CYS A 7 -4.18 4.36 1.16
C CYS A 7 -3.99 5.67 1.92
N VAL A 8 -4.43 6.80 1.35
CA VAL A 8 -4.34 8.13 2.00
C VAL A 8 -5.58 8.49 2.81
N GLY A 9 -6.64 7.67 2.73
CA GLY A 9 -7.91 7.90 3.40
C GLY A 9 -7.84 7.72 4.93
N ARG A 10 -8.93 8.12 5.60
CA ARG A 10 -9.12 7.83 7.03
C ARG A 10 -9.05 6.32 7.23
N LEU A 11 -8.22 5.87 8.19
CA LEU A 11 -7.91 4.45 8.44
C LEU A 11 -7.15 3.74 7.31
N GLY A 12 -6.51 4.45 6.38
CA GLY A 12 -5.77 3.85 5.25
C GLY A 12 -4.83 2.72 5.65
N GLY A 13 -4.05 2.90 6.73
CA GLY A 13 -3.21 1.85 7.31
C GLY A 13 -3.96 0.58 7.74
N ALA A 14 -5.07 0.74 8.45
CA ALA A 14 -5.87 -0.39 8.94
C ALA A 14 -6.61 -1.11 7.82
N VAL A 15 -7.16 -0.36 6.86
CA VAL A 15 -7.83 -0.91 5.68
C VAL A 15 -6.83 -1.71 4.85
N LEU A 16 -5.67 -1.14 4.53
CA LEU A 16 -4.67 -1.83 3.73
C LEU A 16 -4.13 -3.08 4.43
N THR A 17 -3.83 -2.99 5.73
CA THR A 17 -3.41 -4.16 6.52
C THR A 17 -4.47 -5.27 6.49
N THR A 18 -5.75 -4.91 6.58
CA THR A 18 -6.85 -5.89 6.50
C THR A 18 -6.91 -6.54 5.11
N MET A 19 -6.82 -5.74 4.04
CA MET A 19 -6.85 -6.25 2.66
C MET A 19 -5.71 -7.24 2.41
N LEU A 20 -4.50 -6.95 2.89
CA LEU A 20 -3.33 -7.78 2.66
C LEU A 20 -3.28 -9.01 3.59
N LYS A 21 -3.47 -8.83 4.90
CA LYS A 21 -3.25 -9.90 5.89
C LYS A 21 -4.47 -10.77 6.18
N ARG A 22 -5.70 -10.26 5.97
CA ARG A 22 -6.93 -10.99 6.29
C ARG A 22 -7.70 -11.42 5.04
N CYS A 23 -7.67 -10.59 4.00
CA CYS A 23 -8.41 -10.86 2.78
C CYS A 23 -7.54 -11.44 1.64
N ASN A 24 -6.22 -11.57 1.84
CA ASN A 24 -5.27 -12.10 0.87
C ASN A 24 -5.39 -11.44 -0.52
N LEU A 25 -5.57 -10.11 -0.56
CA LEU A 25 -5.76 -9.37 -1.80
C LEU A 25 -4.44 -8.87 -2.43
N ALA A 26 -3.28 -9.25 -1.91
CA ALA A 26 -2.00 -8.68 -2.32
C ALA A 26 -1.73 -8.83 -3.83
N SER A 27 -1.75 -10.06 -4.36
CA SER A 27 -1.59 -10.32 -5.80
C SER A 27 -2.63 -9.62 -6.68
N LEU A 28 -3.88 -9.52 -6.22
CA LEU A 28 -4.96 -8.82 -6.92
C LEU A 28 -4.72 -7.30 -6.98
N LEU A 29 -4.07 -6.76 -5.97
CA LEU A 29 -3.68 -5.34 -5.88
C LEU A 29 -2.30 -5.06 -6.47
N ALA A 30 -1.65 -6.06 -7.06
CA ALA A 30 -0.27 -5.99 -7.54
C ALA A 30 0.73 -5.56 -6.44
N LEU A 31 0.46 -5.93 -5.19
CA LEU A 31 1.31 -5.69 -4.03
C LEU A 31 2.03 -6.98 -3.59
N PRO A 32 3.16 -6.89 -2.89
CA PRO A 32 3.88 -8.08 -2.42
C PRO A 32 3.05 -8.88 -1.42
N GLU A 33 3.00 -10.21 -1.60
CA GLU A 33 2.26 -11.13 -0.73
C GLU A 33 2.72 -11.04 0.75
N ASN A 34 4.01 -10.82 0.95
CA ASN A 34 4.63 -10.73 2.27
C ASN A 34 4.90 -9.29 2.72
N ALA A 35 4.21 -8.29 2.14
CA ALA A 35 4.43 -6.89 2.49
C ALA A 35 4.28 -6.66 4.02
N ASP A 36 5.27 -6.01 4.62
CA ASP A 36 5.19 -5.53 6.00
C ASP A 36 4.42 -4.20 6.01
N THR A 37 3.26 -4.20 6.66
CA THR A 37 2.43 -3.00 6.75
C THR A 37 2.73 -2.15 7.97
N THR A 38 3.66 -2.58 8.84
CA THR A 38 4.03 -1.83 10.06
C THR A 38 4.57 -0.46 9.69
N TYR A 39 5.57 -0.43 8.81
CA TYR A 39 6.18 0.83 8.36
C TYR A 39 5.18 1.70 7.57
N PHE A 40 4.33 1.08 6.75
CA PHE A 40 3.23 1.78 6.07
C PHE A 40 2.30 2.47 7.08
N CYS A 41 1.89 1.76 8.14
CA CYS A 41 1.00 2.29 9.17
C CYS A 41 1.64 3.43 9.95
N ASP A 42 2.93 3.33 10.26
CA ASP A 42 3.68 4.39 10.93
C ASP A 42 3.78 5.65 10.09
N LEU A 43 4.08 5.51 8.79
CA LEU A 43 4.09 6.62 7.84
C LEU A 43 2.69 7.25 7.70
N HIS A 44 1.65 6.42 7.56
CA HIS A 44 0.27 6.90 7.47
C HIS A 44 -0.11 7.71 8.71
N LYS A 45 0.12 7.16 9.91
CA LYS A 45 -0.18 7.84 11.17
C LYS A 45 0.57 9.15 11.32
N ARG A 46 1.83 9.21 10.89
CA ARG A 46 2.70 10.37 11.05
C ARG A 46 2.38 11.51 10.08
N TYR A 47 2.04 11.18 8.83
CA TYR A 47 1.94 12.17 7.76
C TYR A 47 0.52 12.39 7.22
N TYR A 48 -0.48 11.62 7.68
CA TYR A 48 -1.88 11.84 7.32
C TYR A 48 -2.35 13.26 7.71
N PRO A 49 -3.13 13.97 6.85
CA PRO A 49 -3.58 13.58 5.51
C PRO A 49 -2.68 14.06 4.36
N LYS A 50 -1.48 14.58 4.67
CA LYS A 50 -0.61 15.31 3.73
C LYS A 50 0.46 14.44 3.07
N ILE A 51 0.20 13.15 2.91
CA ILE A 51 1.13 12.20 2.29
C ILE A 51 0.59 11.71 0.95
N GLU A 52 1.46 11.62 -0.03
CA GLU A 52 1.09 11.07 -1.34
C GLU A 52 0.94 9.56 -1.27
N ALA A 53 -0.03 9.04 -2.03
CA ALA A 53 -0.33 7.62 -2.07
C ALA A 53 0.88 6.78 -2.53
N MET A 54 1.68 7.28 -3.47
CA MET A 54 2.86 6.56 -3.95
C MET A 54 3.98 6.52 -2.91
N THR A 55 4.16 7.59 -2.11
CA THR A 55 5.12 7.58 -0.99
C THR A 55 4.73 6.56 0.08
N LEU A 56 3.43 6.37 0.33
CA LEU A 56 2.94 5.33 1.22
C LEU A 56 3.12 3.94 0.61
N LEU A 57 2.63 3.73 -0.61
CA LEU A 57 2.69 2.42 -1.27
C LEU A 57 4.12 1.96 -1.50
N SER A 58 5.06 2.87 -1.74
CA SER A 58 6.47 2.52 -1.93
C SER A 58 7.09 1.86 -0.71
N SER A 59 6.58 2.14 0.49
CA SER A 59 7.02 1.51 1.74
C SER A 59 6.73 0.01 1.83
N LEU A 60 5.88 -0.52 0.93
CA LEU A 60 5.50 -1.93 0.88
C LEU A 60 6.43 -2.75 -0.03
N PHE A 61 7.25 -2.09 -0.85
CA PHE A 61 8.14 -2.76 -1.79
C PHE A 61 9.55 -2.86 -1.19
N THR A 62 10.15 -4.04 -1.33
CA THR A 62 11.54 -4.29 -0.97
C THR A 62 12.45 -4.26 -2.20
N GLU A 63 11.90 -4.59 -3.37
CA GLU A 63 12.65 -4.73 -4.62
C GLU A 63 12.06 -3.86 -5.74
N MET A 64 12.92 -3.37 -6.63
CA MET A 64 12.51 -2.55 -7.79
C MET A 64 11.56 -3.29 -8.73
N GLU A 65 11.71 -4.60 -8.89
CA GLU A 65 10.83 -5.42 -9.72
C GLU A 65 9.36 -5.35 -9.27
N GLN A 66 9.12 -5.27 -7.96
CA GLN A 66 7.76 -5.18 -7.41
C GLN A 66 7.10 -3.85 -7.80
N ILE A 67 7.88 -2.77 -7.86
CA ILE A 67 7.43 -1.45 -8.32
C ILE A 67 7.05 -1.53 -9.80
N GLU A 68 7.87 -2.19 -10.63
CA GLU A 68 7.55 -2.38 -12.05
C GLU A 68 6.27 -3.18 -12.26
N ILE A 69 6.10 -4.29 -11.53
CA ILE A 69 4.89 -5.13 -11.59
C ILE A 69 3.66 -4.31 -11.19
N PHE A 70 3.76 -3.55 -10.11
CA PHE A 70 2.70 -2.66 -9.65
C PHE A 70 2.31 -1.65 -10.74
N HIS A 71 3.29 -0.96 -11.33
CA HIS A 71 3.03 0.02 -12.38
C HIS A 71 2.46 -0.60 -13.66
N LYS A 72 2.90 -1.79 -14.07
CA LYS A 72 2.35 -2.51 -15.24
C LYS A 72 0.88 -2.89 -15.07
N ARG A 73 0.42 -3.16 -13.84
CA ARG A 73 -0.96 -3.59 -13.56
C ARG A 73 -1.92 -2.46 -13.19
N ILE A 74 -1.40 -1.36 -12.65
CA ILE A 74 -2.20 -0.22 -12.16
C ILE A 74 -2.25 0.92 -13.20
N SER A 75 -1.45 0.84 -14.27
CA SER A 75 -1.52 1.76 -15.43
C SER A 75 -2.82 1.63 -16.22
#